data_AF-F2U5G2-F1
#
_entry.id   AF-F2U5G2-F1
#
_cell.length_a   1.000
_cell.length_b   1.000
_cell.length_c   1.000
_cell.angle_alpha   90.00
_cell.angle_beta   90.00
_cell.angle_gamma   90.00
#
_symmetry.space_group_name_H-M   'P 1'
#
loop_
_entity.id
_entity.type
_entity.pdbx_description
1 polymer ?
#
loop_
_entity_poly.entity_id
_entity_poly.type
_entity_poly.pdbx_seq_one_letter_code
_entity_poly.pdbx_strand_id
1 'polypeptide(L)'
;MTSTKKKGGSKAAGMDEVTDWERQLERCKVTAGAMGGRKQVHYTFPDGTEMVEEYDLAKDNLLIRRWKRKTALGKAGGWEFELGEDYAPASASSSGSAMIQASSSNPVCVRHDTEKAFCWRVRNIPYPADTYKLTVEDNKIVLRTTNKK
;
A
#
# COMPACT_ATOMS: atom_id res chain seq x y z
N MET A 1 -4.06 25.16 54.69
CA MET A 1 -2.68 24.85 54.25
C MET A 1 -2.28 23.50 54.83
N THR A 2 -2.42 22.42 54.08
CA THR A 2 -1.78 21.13 54.40
C THR A 2 -1.55 20.41 53.08
N SER A 3 -0.28 20.39 52.70
CA SER A 3 0.27 19.75 51.50
C SER A 3 0.47 18.28 51.80
N THR A 4 -0.09 17.39 50.98
CA THR A 4 0.34 15.99 50.90
C THR A 4 0.72 15.66 49.46
N LYS A 5 2.03 15.76 49.26
CA LYS A 5 2.81 15.34 48.09
C LYS A 5 2.70 13.81 47.92
N LYS A 6 1.98 13.33 46.90
CA LYS A 6 2.02 11.92 46.50
C LYS A 6 3.16 11.71 45.50
N LYS A 7 4.16 10.94 45.94
CA LYS A 7 5.35 10.52 45.19
C LYS A 7 4.97 9.83 43.88
N GLY A 8 5.77 10.08 42.86
CA GLY A 8 5.70 9.45 41.55
C GLY A 8 5.82 7.94 41.63
N GLY A 9 4.98 7.28 40.84
CA GLY A 9 5.21 5.92 40.36
C GLY A 9 5.91 6.02 39.01
N SER A 10 7.14 5.52 38.95
CA SER A 10 7.83 5.22 37.69
C SER A 10 6.97 4.22 36.91
N LYS A 11 6.43 4.64 35.75
CA LYS A 11 5.93 3.69 34.76
C LYS A 11 7.14 2.94 34.21
N ALA A 12 7.09 1.62 34.32
CA ALA A 12 8.09 0.71 33.77
C ALA A 12 8.31 1.01 32.28
N ALA A 13 9.58 0.99 31.88
CA ALA A 13 10.02 1.14 30.51
C ALA A 13 9.65 -0.11 29.69
N GLY A 14 9.17 0.13 28.47
CA GLY A 14 9.28 -0.76 27.32
C GLY A 14 8.66 -2.14 27.45
N MET A 15 7.34 -2.22 27.36
CA MET A 15 6.67 -3.45 26.93
C MET A 15 6.08 -3.10 25.58
N ASP A 16 6.61 -3.71 24.51
CA ASP A 16 6.23 -3.44 23.12
C ASP A 16 4.70 -3.48 23.01
N GLU A 17 4.12 -2.31 22.70
CA GLU A 17 2.68 -2.19 22.57
C GLU A 17 2.28 -2.93 21.29
N VAL A 18 1.87 -4.19 21.45
CA VAL A 18 1.37 -5.01 20.34
C VAL A 18 0.22 -4.24 19.69
N THR A 19 0.48 -3.80 18.46
CA THR A 19 -0.43 -2.99 17.67
C THR A 19 -1.69 -3.79 17.36
N ASP A 20 -2.83 -3.11 17.17
CA ASP A 20 -4.06 -3.77 16.74
C ASP A 20 -3.88 -4.56 15.45
N TRP A 21 -2.94 -4.13 14.61
CA TRP A 21 -2.52 -4.83 13.40
C TRP A 21 -1.88 -6.19 13.67
N GLU A 22 -0.89 -6.25 14.56
CA GLU A 22 -0.22 -7.51 14.92
C GLU A 22 -1.22 -8.52 15.50
N ARG A 23 -2.15 -8.06 16.34
CA ARG A 23 -3.24 -8.90 16.89
C ARG A 23 -4.17 -9.45 15.80
N GLN A 24 -4.38 -8.72 14.71
CA GLN A 24 -5.17 -9.20 13.58
C GLN A 24 -4.40 -10.27 12.81
N LEU A 25 -3.12 -10.05 12.53
CA LEU A 25 -2.27 -11.00 11.82
C LEU A 25 -2.14 -12.35 12.55
N GLU A 26 -2.05 -12.34 13.88
CA GLU A 26 -2.03 -13.56 14.70
C GLU A 26 -3.26 -14.45 14.51
N ARG A 27 -4.41 -13.86 14.15
CA ARG A 27 -5.69 -14.58 13.95
C ARG A 27 -5.92 -14.97 12.51
N CYS A 28 -5.07 -14.53 11.59
CA CYS A 28 -5.19 -14.85 10.18
C CYS A 28 -4.71 -16.27 9.89
N LYS A 29 -5.38 -16.93 8.95
CA LYS A 29 -4.76 -18.07 8.26
C LYS A 29 -3.76 -17.53 7.26
N VAL A 30 -2.51 -17.95 7.36
CA VAL A 30 -1.43 -17.51 6.47
C VAL A 30 -0.90 -18.68 5.66
N THR A 31 -0.75 -18.46 4.35
CA THR A 31 -0.08 -19.39 3.44
C THR A 31 0.95 -18.62 2.62
N ALA A 32 2.11 -19.21 2.34
CA ALA A 32 3.14 -18.57 1.55
C ALA A 32 3.70 -19.53 0.49
N GLY A 33 4.07 -18.97 -0.66
CA GLY A 33 4.74 -19.68 -1.74
C GLY A 33 5.81 -18.80 -2.38
N ALA A 34 6.82 -19.42 -2.97
CA ALA A 34 7.88 -18.71 -3.69
C ALA A 34 8.05 -19.32 -5.08
N MET A 35 8.07 -18.48 -6.11
CA MET A 35 8.28 -18.89 -7.50
C MET A 35 8.89 -17.74 -8.31
N GLY A 36 9.86 -18.04 -9.17
CA GLY A 36 10.41 -17.06 -10.12
C GLY A 36 11.02 -15.82 -9.46
N GLY A 37 11.69 -15.97 -8.32
CA GLY A 37 12.32 -14.85 -7.59
C GLY A 37 11.33 -13.97 -6.81
N ARG A 38 10.05 -14.35 -6.74
CA ARG A 38 9.04 -13.66 -5.94
C ARG A 38 8.52 -14.57 -4.84
N LYS A 39 8.21 -13.98 -3.68
CA LYS A 39 7.49 -14.63 -2.58
C LYS A 39 6.10 -14.02 -2.49
N GLN A 40 5.08 -14.85 -2.51
CA GLN A 40 3.70 -14.44 -2.29
C GLN A 40 3.24 -14.95 -0.92
N VAL A 41 2.66 -14.06 -0.11
CA VAL A 41 2.06 -14.39 1.18
C VAL A 41 0.58 -14.03 1.11
N HIS A 42 -0.27 -15.01 1.38
CA HIS A 42 -1.71 -14.87 1.38
C HIS A 42 -2.24 -14.99 2.81
N TYR A 43 -3.01 -13.99 3.22
CA TYR A 43 -3.64 -13.88 4.53
C TYR A 43 -5.15 -13.94 4.35
N THR A 44 -5.81 -14.81 5.12
CA THR A 44 -7.26 -14.86 5.24
C THR A 44 -7.64 -14.48 6.66
N PHE A 45 -8.33 -13.34 6.80
CA PHE A 45 -8.73 -12.76 8.08
C PHE A 45 -10.03 -13.43 8.61
N PRO A 46 -10.29 -13.37 9.93
CA PRO A 46 -11.50 -13.97 10.52
C PRO A 46 -12.83 -13.45 9.97
N ASP A 47 -12.87 -12.19 9.53
CA ASP A 47 -14.04 -11.57 8.88
C ASP A 47 -14.24 -12.06 7.43
N GLY A 48 -13.31 -12.86 6.91
CA GLY A 48 -13.25 -13.36 5.53
C GLY A 48 -12.68 -12.37 4.52
N THR A 49 -12.07 -11.27 4.97
CA THR A 49 -11.22 -10.43 4.13
C THR A 49 -9.97 -11.20 3.73
N GLU A 50 -9.50 -10.99 2.50
CA GLU A 50 -8.24 -11.58 2.01
C GLU A 50 -7.21 -10.47 1.75
N MET A 51 -5.94 -10.70 2.07
CA MET A 51 -4.80 -9.85 1.70
C MET A 51 -3.73 -10.70 1.04
N VAL A 52 -3.16 -10.21 -0.06
CA VAL A 52 -1.99 -10.83 -0.70
C VAL A 52 -0.86 -9.82 -0.76
N GLU A 53 0.30 -10.23 -0.28
CA GLU A 53 1.56 -9.52 -0.41
C GLU A 53 2.50 -10.26 -1.35
N GLU A 54 3.16 -9.55 -2.25
CA GLU A 54 4.23 -10.08 -3.11
C GLU A 54 5.53 -9.34 -2.83
N TYR A 55 6.60 -10.10 -2.61
CA TYR A 55 7.93 -9.60 -2.31
C TYR A 55 8.92 -10.01 -3.39
N ASP A 56 9.87 -9.12 -3.68
CA ASP A 56 11.09 -9.44 -4.42
C ASP A 56 12.06 -10.16 -3.48
N LEU A 57 12.42 -11.42 -3.77
CA LEU A 57 13.28 -12.20 -2.86
C LEU A 57 14.73 -11.74 -2.85
N ALA A 58 15.20 -11.05 -3.90
CA ALA A 58 16.59 -10.59 -3.97
C ALA A 58 16.79 -9.29 -3.19
N LYS A 59 15.78 -8.42 -3.19
CA LYS A 59 15.83 -7.09 -2.55
C LYS A 59 15.03 -6.99 -1.26
N ASP A 60 14.26 -8.02 -0.94
CA ASP A 60 13.32 -8.09 0.19
C ASP A 60 12.35 -6.90 0.26
N ASN A 61 11.96 -6.38 -0.91
CA ASN A 61 11.03 -5.26 -1.02
C ASN A 61 9.62 -5.76 -1.30
N LEU A 62 8.64 -5.18 -0.62
CA LEU A 62 7.21 -5.39 -0.91
C LEU A 62 6.86 -4.74 -2.25
N LEU A 63 6.52 -5.56 -3.24
CA LEU A 63 6.17 -5.13 -4.58
C LEU A 63 4.69 -4.80 -4.71
N ILE A 64 3.85 -5.67 -4.14
CA ILE A 64 2.38 -5.57 -4.23
C ILE A 64 1.79 -5.87 -2.86
N ARG A 65 0.82 -5.05 -2.44
CA ARG A 65 -0.16 -5.41 -1.41
C ARG A 65 -1.54 -5.15 -1.97
N ARG A 66 -2.37 -6.18 -2.01
CA ARG A 66 -3.75 -6.07 -2.48
C ARG A 66 -4.71 -6.76 -1.53
N TRP A 67 -5.91 -6.21 -1.47
CA TRP A 67 -6.97 -6.61 -0.57
C TRP A 67 -8.19 -7.06 -1.36
N LYS A 68 -8.92 -8.02 -0.81
CA LYS A 68 -10.23 -8.43 -1.31
C LYS A 68 -11.20 -8.39 -0.15
N ARG A 69 -11.96 -7.30 -0.09
CA ARG A 69 -12.93 -7.04 0.98
C ARG A 69 -14.31 -7.53 0.57
N LYS A 70 -15.13 -7.90 1.56
CA LYS A 70 -16.55 -8.18 1.31
C LYS A 70 -17.28 -6.87 1.03
N THR A 71 -18.16 -6.89 0.04
CA THR A 71 -19.09 -5.80 -0.25
C THR A 71 -20.14 -5.69 0.86
N ALA A 72 -20.84 -4.55 0.94
CA ALA A 72 -21.93 -4.33 1.90
C ALA A 72 -23.04 -5.41 1.85
N LEU A 73 -23.21 -6.07 0.69
CA LEU A 73 -24.17 -7.16 0.49
C LEU A 73 -23.56 -8.55 0.75
N GLY A 74 -22.38 -8.64 1.36
CA GLY A 74 -21.72 -9.88 1.76
C GLY A 74 -21.03 -10.67 0.65
N LYS A 75 -21.15 -10.26 -0.63
CA LYS A 75 -20.40 -10.85 -1.75
C LYS A 75 -18.93 -10.44 -1.67
N ALA A 76 -18.02 -11.32 -2.09
CA ALA A 76 -16.61 -10.98 -2.21
C ALA A 76 -16.43 -9.87 -3.26
N GLY A 77 -15.73 -8.79 -2.89
CA GLY A 77 -15.38 -7.71 -3.79
C GLY A 77 -14.24 -8.09 -4.75
N GLY A 78 -13.89 -7.16 -5.63
CA GLY A 78 -12.69 -7.27 -6.47
C GLY A 78 -11.40 -7.08 -5.66
N TRP A 79 -10.26 -7.35 -6.29
CA TRP A 79 -8.95 -7.03 -5.70
C TRP A 79 -8.68 -5.52 -5.79
N GLU A 80 -8.32 -4.92 -4.68
CA GLU A 80 -7.97 -3.51 -4.55
C GLU A 80 -6.49 -3.39 -4.13
N PHE A 81 -5.69 -2.69 -4.91
CA PHE A 81 -4.26 -2.52 -4.64
C PHE A 81 -4.03 -1.37 -3.65
N GLU A 82 -3.33 -1.67 -2.56
CA GLU A 82 -2.81 -0.67 -1.61
C GLU A 82 -1.39 -0.24 -2.01
N LEU A 83 -0.55 -1.22 -2.37
CA LEU A 83 0.82 -1.02 -2.83
C LEU A 83 1.03 -1.73 -4.16
N GLY A 84 1.81 -1.10 -5.02
CA GLY A 84 2.04 -1.59 -6.38
C GLY A 84 0.75 -1.61 -7.20
N GLU A 85 0.77 -2.41 -8.26
CA GLU A 85 -0.32 -2.56 -9.20
C GLU A 85 -0.17 -3.86 -9.98
N ASP A 86 -1.23 -4.26 -10.68
CA ASP A 86 -1.11 -5.33 -11.67
C ASP A 86 -0.39 -4.80 -12.92
N TYR A 87 0.60 -5.54 -13.39
CA TYR A 87 1.27 -5.26 -14.66
C TYR A 87 0.53 -5.88 -15.84
N ALA A 88 -0.50 -6.71 -15.59
CA ALA A 88 -1.39 -7.18 -16.65
C ALA A 88 -2.09 -5.98 -17.31
N PRO A 89 -2.19 -5.94 -18.65
CA PRO A 89 -2.93 -4.89 -19.33
C PRO A 89 -4.35 -4.84 -18.77
N ALA A 90 -4.86 -3.62 -18.53
CA ALA A 90 -6.14 -3.32 -17.86
C ALA A 90 -7.38 -4.08 -18.38
N SER A 91 -7.24 -4.77 -19.53
CA SER A 91 -8.23 -5.69 -20.11
C SER A 91 -8.50 -6.95 -19.27
N ALA A 92 -7.56 -7.41 -18.45
CA ALA A 92 -7.69 -8.71 -17.76
C ALA A 92 -8.32 -8.66 -16.36
N SER A 93 -8.35 -7.50 -15.71
CA SER A 93 -8.78 -7.37 -14.30
C SER A 93 -10.12 -6.66 -14.10
N SER A 94 -10.72 -6.07 -15.14
CA SER A 94 -12.06 -5.49 -15.06
C SER A 94 -13.14 -6.58 -15.24
N SER A 95 -13.32 -7.43 -14.24
CA SER A 95 -14.57 -8.18 -14.12
C SER A 95 -15.69 -7.20 -13.74
N GLY A 96 -16.27 -6.58 -14.77
CA GLY A 96 -17.45 -5.72 -14.67
C GLY A 96 -17.12 -4.23 -14.55
N SER A 97 -17.74 -3.42 -15.40
CA SER A 97 -17.85 -1.95 -15.34
C SER A 97 -16.58 -1.12 -15.63
N ALA A 98 -16.40 -0.76 -16.90
CA ALA A 98 -16.00 0.60 -17.27
C ALA A 98 -16.38 0.84 -18.74
N MET A 99 -17.67 1.09 -19.02
CA MET A 99 -18.08 1.57 -20.35
C MET A 99 -17.46 2.96 -20.66
N ILE A 100 -16.98 3.64 -19.61
CA ILE A 100 -16.17 4.86 -19.65
C ILE A 100 -14.96 4.63 -18.75
N GLN A 101 -13.75 4.75 -19.31
CA GLN A 101 -12.49 4.66 -18.57
C GLN A 101 -11.65 5.92 -18.87
N ALA A 102 -10.85 6.35 -17.89
CA ALA A 102 -9.84 7.37 -18.13
C ALA A 102 -8.87 6.94 -19.24
N SER A 103 -8.35 7.92 -19.98
CA SER A 103 -7.36 7.66 -21.03
C SER A 103 -6.16 6.90 -20.45
N SER A 104 -5.72 5.85 -21.14
CA SER A 104 -4.49 5.13 -20.79
C SER A 104 -3.24 6.01 -20.92
N SER A 105 -3.35 7.17 -21.59
CA SER A 105 -2.28 8.16 -21.67
C SER A 105 -2.24 9.11 -20.47
N ASN A 106 -3.21 9.04 -19.55
CA ASN A 106 -3.18 9.86 -18.34
C ASN A 106 -2.10 9.35 -17.38
N PRO A 107 -1.38 10.26 -16.68
CA PRO A 107 -0.41 9.87 -15.66
C PRO A 107 -1.07 9.02 -14.57
N VAL A 108 -0.41 7.92 -14.21
CA VAL A 108 -0.83 7.04 -13.12
C VAL A 108 0.22 7.09 -12.02
N CYS A 109 -0.19 7.39 -10.79
CA CYS A 109 0.69 7.44 -9.63
C CYS A 109 0.41 6.23 -8.73
N VAL A 110 1.45 5.44 -8.44
CA VAL A 110 1.34 4.22 -7.65
C VAL A 110 2.35 4.25 -6.52
N ARG A 111 1.91 3.86 -5.33
CA ARG A 111 2.77 3.77 -4.15
C ARG A 111 3.64 2.51 -4.25
N HIS A 112 4.96 2.69 -4.08
CA HIS A 112 5.97 1.65 -4.25
C HIS A 112 7.06 1.80 -3.19
N ASP A 113 6.65 1.71 -1.93
CA ASP A 113 7.49 1.98 -0.78
C ASP A 113 8.72 1.09 -0.70
N THR A 114 9.70 1.57 0.04
CA THR A 114 10.87 0.80 0.48
C THR A 114 10.90 0.81 1.99
N GLU A 115 11.74 -0.02 2.59
CA GLU A 115 11.98 -0.01 4.04
C GLU A 115 12.31 1.40 4.57
N LYS A 116 13.03 2.21 3.77
CA LYS A 116 13.60 3.49 4.22
C LYS A 116 12.78 4.72 3.85
N ALA A 117 11.84 4.59 2.91
CA ALA A 117 11.13 5.73 2.36
C ALA A 117 9.81 5.34 1.71
N PHE A 118 8.83 6.23 1.86
CA PHE A 118 7.65 6.24 1.01
C PHE A 118 8.04 6.69 -0.39
N CYS A 119 7.62 5.91 -1.38
CA CYS A 119 8.03 6.10 -2.75
C CYS A 119 6.79 6.04 -3.65
N TRP A 120 6.78 6.87 -4.67
CA TRP A 120 5.73 6.88 -5.68
C TRP A 120 6.35 6.71 -7.06
N ARG A 121 5.77 5.79 -7.84
CA ARG A 121 6.09 5.61 -9.25
C ARG A 121 5.01 6.31 -10.06
N VAL A 122 5.42 7.29 -10.88
CA VAL A 122 4.55 7.90 -11.88
C VAL A 122 4.81 7.24 -13.23
N ARG A 123 3.76 6.73 -13.86
CA ARG A 123 3.78 6.11 -15.20
C ARG A 123 2.96 6.94 -16.18
N ASN A 124 3.05 6.58 -17.46
CA ASN A 124 2.36 7.26 -18.56
C ASN A 124 2.73 8.75 -18.66
N ILE A 125 3.99 9.08 -18.35
CA ILE A 125 4.56 10.40 -18.58
C ILE A 125 5.28 10.39 -19.94
N PRO A 126 4.78 11.14 -20.95
CA PRO A 126 5.22 10.98 -22.34
C PRO A 126 6.56 11.65 -22.64
N TYR A 127 7.00 12.59 -21.81
CA TYR A 127 8.25 13.32 -22.02
C TYR A 127 9.40 12.71 -21.20
N PRO A 128 10.66 12.99 -21.54
CA PRO A 128 11.79 12.57 -20.71
C PRO A 128 11.79 13.26 -19.35
N ALA A 129 12.52 12.68 -18.38
CA ALA A 129 12.51 13.13 -16.98
C ALA A 129 12.95 14.59 -16.79
N ASP A 130 13.84 15.09 -17.65
CA ASP A 130 14.36 16.47 -17.64
C ASP A 130 13.29 17.54 -17.99
N THR A 131 12.18 17.13 -18.62
CA THR A 131 11.04 17.99 -18.95
C THR A 131 10.14 18.22 -17.74
N TYR A 132 10.39 17.53 -16.62
CA TYR A 132 9.63 17.66 -15.41
C TYR A 132 10.44 18.30 -14.28
N LYS A 133 9.73 19.03 -13.42
CA LYS A 133 10.26 19.62 -12.20
C LYS A 133 9.48 19.07 -11.01
N LEU A 134 10.21 18.50 -10.05
CA LEU A 134 9.68 18.05 -8.77
C LEU A 134 9.94 19.11 -7.70
N THR A 135 8.92 19.45 -6.92
CA THR A 135 9.02 20.39 -5.80
C THR A 135 8.16 19.93 -4.63
N VAL A 136 8.49 20.41 -3.43
CA VAL A 136 7.64 20.25 -2.25
C VAL A 136 6.96 21.59 -1.98
N GLU A 137 5.63 21.61 -1.99
CA GLU A 137 4.80 22.81 -1.78
C GLU A 137 3.64 22.43 -0.86
N ASP A 138 3.38 23.18 0.22
CA ASP A 138 2.23 22.98 1.12
C ASP A 138 1.97 21.52 1.53
N ASN A 139 3.01 20.81 1.99
CA ASN A 139 2.98 19.39 2.35
C ASN A 139 2.58 18.44 1.19
N LYS A 140 2.80 18.86 -0.06
CA LYS A 140 2.56 18.07 -1.27
C LYS A 140 3.85 17.93 -2.06
N ILE A 141 4.03 16.76 -2.67
CA ILE A 141 5.03 16.55 -3.71
C ILE A 141 4.37 16.91 -5.05
N VAL A 142 4.85 17.97 -5.68
CA VAL A 142 4.30 18.51 -6.92
C VAL A 142 5.22 18.18 -8.09
N LEU A 143 4.70 17.43 -9.06
CA LEU A 143 5.36 17.15 -10.33
C LEU A 143 4.70 17.99 -11.43
N ARG A 144 5.45 18.88 -12.07
CA ARG A 144 4.99 19.75 -13.16
C ARG A 144 5.92 19.67 -14.36
N THR A 145 5.41 19.98 -15.55
CA THR A 145 6.26 20.19 -16.72
C THR A 145 7.02 21.52 -16.60
N THR A 146 8.17 21.63 -17.24
CA THR A 146 8.98 22.86 -17.29
C THR A 146 8.50 23.84 -18.37
N ASN A 147 7.66 23.37 -19.29
CA ASN A 147 7.12 24.17 -20.38
C ASN A 147 6.06 25.14 -19.85
N LYS A 148 6.24 26.44 -20.11
CA LYS A 148 5.35 27.53 -19.63
C LYS A 148 4.25 27.87 -20.64
N LYS A 149 3.75 26.88 -21.39
CA LYS A 149 2.62 27.13 -22.28
C LYS A 149 1.34 27.32 -21.49
#